data_AF-A0A6I1JZA0-F1
#
_entry.id   AF-A0A6I1JZA0-F1
#
_cell.length_a   1.000
_cell.length_b   1.000
_cell.length_c   1.000
_cell.angle_alpha   90.00
_cell.angle_beta   90.00
_cell.angle_gamma   90.00
#
_symmetry.space_group_name_H-M   'P 1'
#
loop_
_entity.id
_entity.type
_entity.pdbx_description
1 polymer ?
#
loop_
_entity_poly.entity_id
_entity_poly.type
_entity_poly.pdbx_seq_one_letter_code
_entity_poly.pdbx_strand_id
1 'polypeptide(L)'
;MSHRLPVLVLLLLPVSTLVAADRYAGLETAKYLGALKVETTLPGTKNFTEGPAVNADGHVFFTNPGEILKWEPATKTLSAFRKPSNGANGQAFDPQGRLLHCEAADGTNGRVTRTDMQTGEIAVLCDKFGGFPLGGPNDVCVDGSGRIYFTSRLANTNPATGNVNSVYRIDPNGKTARILAAPDIDMPNGLAVSPDSHTLYLIESDGRANRARVIRAYDLKPDGAVANHRILYTFYPGRGGDGMRVDAAGNLYIAAGLHKTRGTSETLDTRPGIHVLTPQGKLVAFVETPEDTITNCAFGGPDHRTLYVTCGRFLLSLPAKHAGSPLYRTGKQPPLSK
;
A
#
# COMPACT_ATOMS: atom_id res chain seq x y z
N MET A 1 -3.67 74.43 -3.09
CA MET A 1 -3.49 73.27 -2.19
C MET A 1 -2.84 72.16 -3.01
N SER A 2 -1.53 71.95 -2.83
CA SER A 2 -0.73 70.98 -3.57
C SER A 2 -0.62 69.68 -2.76
N HIS A 3 -1.11 68.57 -3.31
CA HIS A 3 -0.97 67.25 -2.70
C HIS A 3 0.41 66.67 -3.02
N ARG A 4 1.18 66.34 -1.98
CA ARG A 4 2.35 65.44 -2.07
C ARG A 4 1.92 64.06 -1.57
N LEU A 5 2.04 63.04 -2.41
CA LEU A 5 2.01 61.64 -1.97
C LEU A 5 3.38 61.24 -1.39
N PRO A 6 3.43 60.39 -0.36
CA PRO A 6 4.69 59.81 0.11
C PRO A 6 5.10 58.64 -0.80
N VAL A 7 6.38 58.61 -1.17
CA VAL A 7 7.02 57.48 -1.87
C VAL A 7 7.36 56.41 -0.83
N LEU A 8 6.74 55.24 -0.93
CA LEU A 8 7.11 54.06 -0.15
C LEU A 8 8.25 53.33 -0.87
N VAL A 9 9.46 53.39 -0.30
CA VAL A 9 10.61 52.64 -0.81
C VAL A 9 10.47 51.19 -0.33
N LEU A 10 10.17 50.28 -1.27
CA LEU A 10 10.14 48.84 -1.02
C LEU A 10 11.60 48.33 -1.03
N LEU A 11 12.17 48.05 0.14
CA LEU A 11 13.44 47.32 0.23
C LEU A 11 13.19 45.86 -0.16
N LEU A 12 13.64 45.49 -1.37
CA LEU A 12 13.76 44.11 -1.80
C LEU A 12 14.91 43.44 -1.03
N LEU A 13 14.57 42.61 -0.05
CA LEU A 13 15.54 41.68 0.54
C LEU A 13 15.84 40.56 -0.48
N PRO A 14 17.11 40.16 -0.65
CA PRO A 14 17.47 39.11 -1.58
C PRO A 14 16.84 37.79 -1.16
N VAL A 15 16.13 37.17 -2.10
CA VAL A 15 15.64 35.79 -1.96
C VAL A 15 16.86 34.88 -1.92
N SER A 16 17.28 34.49 -0.72
CA SER A 16 18.25 33.42 -0.54
C SER A 16 17.64 32.13 -1.08
N THR A 17 18.15 31.64 -2.21
CA THR A 17 17.83 30.31 -2.75
C THR A 17 18.38 29.28 -1.78
N LEU A 18 17.57 28.89 -0.79
CA LEU A 18 17.81 27.70 0.01
C LEU A 18 17.72 26.52 -0.97
N VAL A 19 18.86 25.97 -1.36
CA VAL A 19 18.90 24.68 -2.05
C VAL A 19 18.30 23.69 -1.05
N ALA A 20 17.10 23.18 -1.34
CA ALA A 20 16.47 22.16 -0.51
C ALA A 20 17.46 20.98 -0.43
N ALA A 21 17.88 20.63 0.79
CA ALA A 21 18.77 19.50 0.99
C ALA A 21 18.13 18.25 0.36
N ASP A 22 18.91 17.49 -0.41
CA ASP A 22 18.46 16.22 -0.97
C ASP A 22 18.04 15.31 0.18
N ARG A 23 16.73 15.02 0.30
CA ARG A 23 16.15 14.21 1.38
C ARG A 23 16.69 12.77 1.41
N TYR A 24 17.37 12.33 0.36
CA TYR A 24 17.99 11.02 0.26
C TYR A 24 19.48 11.03 0.65
N ALA A 25 20.08 12.21 0.80
CA ALA A 25 21.46 12.33 1.24
C ALA A 25 21.61 11.89 2.70
N GLY A 26 22.63 11.07 2.98
CA GLY A 26 22.94 10.61 4.33
C GLY A 26 22.01 9.53 4.89
N LEU A 27 21.11 8.96 4.07
CA LEU A 27 20.33 7.80 4.48
C LEU A 27 21.23 6.58 4.71
N GLU A 28 20.93 5.80 5.74
CA GLU A 28 21.70 4.61 6.12
C GLU A 28 21.14 3.37 5.42
N THR A 29 20.89 3.44 4.10
CA THR A 29 20.17 2.40 3.35
C THR A 29 20.68 0.98 3.59
N ALA A 30 22.00 0.80 3.66
CA ALA A 30 22.63 -0.51 3.89
C ALA A 30 22.24 -1.17 5.24
N LYS A 31 21.75 -0.40 6.23
CA LYS A 31 21.21 -0.91 7.50
C LYS A 31 19.81 -1.50 7.37
N TYR A 32 19.09 -1.23 6.28
CA TYR A 32 17.70 -1.65 6.10
C TYR A 32 17.51 -2.53 4.86
N LEU A 33 18.20 -2.21 3.77
CA LEU A 33 17.98 -2.81 2.44
C LEU A 33 19.30 -3.17 1.75
N GLY A 34 19.27 -4.26 1.00
CA GLY A 34 20.32 -4.70 0.09
C GLY A 34 20.09 -4.21 -1.35
N ALA A 35 20.83 -4.80 -2.28
CA ALA A 35 20.73 -4.47 -3.69
C ALA A 35 19.41 -4.97 -4.31
N LEU A 36 18.82 -4.15 -5.17
CA LEU A 36 17.65 -4.49 -5.96
C LEU A 36 18.01 -5.51 -7.05
N LYS A 37 17.11 -6.48 -7.26
CA LYS A 37 17.21 -7.50 -8.29
C LYS A 37 15.90 -7.57 -9.08
N VAL A 38 16.01 -7.76 -10.40
CA VAL A 38 14.86 -8.16 -11.23
C VAL A 38 14.69 -9.68 -11.11
N GLU A 39 13.55 -10.13 -10.59
CA GLU A 39 13.22 -11.56 -10.52
C GLU A 39 12.64 -12.05 -11.84
N THR A 40 11.70 -11.30 -12.39
CA THR A 40 11.11 -11.58 -13.71
C THR A 40 10.55 -10.33 -14.37
N THR A 41 10.38 -10.40 -15.69
CA THR A 41 9.83 -9.36 -16.54
C THR A 41 8.63 -9.94 -17.28
N LEU A 42 7.45 -9.34 -17.09
CA LEU A 42 6.24 -9.75 -17.79
C LEU A 42 6.34 -9.40 -19.27
N PRO A 43 5.97 -10.33 -20.17
CA PRO A 43 5.88 -10.03 -21.60
C PRO A 43 4.68 -9.10 -21.90
N GLY A 44 4.67 -8.50 -23.09
CA GLY A 44 3.54 -7.69 -23.56
C GLY A 44 3.58 -6.21 -23.14
N THR A 45 2.53 -5.48 -23.53
CA THR A 45 2.48 -4.00 -23.44
C THR A 45 1.43 -3.47 -22.47
N LYS A 46 0.57 -4.34 -21.90
CA LYS A 46 -0.50 -3.97 -20.95
C LYS A 46 -0.17 -4.49 -19.55
N ASN A 47 0.94 -4.02 -18.99
CA ASN A 47 1.42 -4.44 -17.67
C ASN A 47 1.19 -3.36 -16.62
N PHE A 48 0.56 -3.76 -15.52
CA PHE A 48 0.41 -2.95 -14.31
C PHE A 48 0.40 -3.93 -13.13
N THR A 49 1.58 -4.30 -12.67
CA THR A 49 1.70 -5.27 -11.58
C THR A 49 1.32 -4.66 -10.24
N GLU A 50 0.62 -5.41 -9.40
CA GLU A 50 0.09 -4.94 -8.11
C GLU A 50 0.00 -6.06 -7.07
N GLY A 51 -0.29 -5.69 -5.83
CA GLY A 51 -0.74 -6.59 -4.76
C GLY A 51 0.06 -7.88 -4.61
N PRO A 52 1.40 -7.85 -4.42
CA PRO A 52 2.16 -9.05 -4.14
C PRO A 52 1.79 -9.62 -2.77
N ALA A 53 1.76 -10.94 -2.67
CA ALA A 53 1.57 -11.72 -1.45
C ALA A 53 2.41 -13.00 -1.53
N VAL A 54 3.03 -13.42 -0.43
CA VAL A 54 3.91 -14.59 -0.40
C VAL A 54 3.33 -15.68 0.51
N ASN A 55 3.23 -16.90 0.01
CA ASN A 55 2.73 -18.04 0.80
C ASN A 55 3.86 -18.68 1.65
N ALA A 56 3.51 -19.68 2.46
CA ALA A 56 4.46 -20.39 3.31
C ALA A 56 5.59 -21.11 2.56
N ASP A 57 5.34 -21.50 1.30
CA ASP A 57 6.34 -22.17 0.44
C ASP A 57 7.29 -21.16 -0.24
N GLY A 58 7.07 -19.86 -0.04
CA GLY A 58 7.84 -18.79 -0.69
C GLY A 58 7.40 -18.46 -2.12
N HIS A 59 6.28 -19.01 -2.59
CA HIS A 59 5.67 -18.60 -3.86
C HIS A 59 5.09 -17.19 -3.74
N VAL A 60 5.35 -16.36 -4.75
CA VAL A 60 4.88 -14.97 -4.80
C VAL A 60 3.69 -14.89 -5.74
N PHE A 61 2.55 -14.44 -5.24
CA PHE A 61 1.34 -14.19 -6.00
C PHE A 61 1.19 -12.69 -6.18
N PHE A 62 0.89 -12.22 -7.38
CA PHE A 62 0.73 -10.78 -7.67
C PHE A 62 -0.23 -10.58 -8.84
N THR A 63 -0.84 -9.41 -8.94
CA THR A 63 -1.88 -9.14 -9.93
C THR A 63 -1.31 -8.43 -11.14
N ASN A 64 -1.96 -8.63 -12.29
CA ASN A 64 -1.77 -7.90 -13.54
C ASN A 64 -3.17 -7.75 -14.18
N PRO A 65 -3.44 -6.77 -15.06
CA PRO A 65 -4.78 -6.61 -15.62
C PRO A 65 -5.33 -7.91 -16.23
N GLY A 66 -6.43 -8.41 -15.65
CA GLY A 66 -7.14 -9.61 -16.11
C GLY A 66 -6.66 -10.95 -15.52
N GLU A 67 -5.54 -10.99 -14.80
CA GLU A 67 -5.01 -12.25 -14.23
C GLU A 67 -4.30 -12.08 -12.88
N ILE A 68 -4.16 -13.19 -12.16
CA ILE A 68 -3.26 -13.31 -11.02
C ILE A 68 -2.11 -14.20 -11.48
N LEU A 69 -0.88 -13.76 -11.22
CA LEU A 69 0.35 -14.45 -11.57
C LEU A 69 0.95 -15.10 -10.33
N LYS A 70 1.69 -16.20 -10.54
CA LYS A 70 2.50 -16.88 -9.54
C LYS A 70 3.95 -16.90 -10.01
N TRP A 71 4.85 -16.46 -9.15
CA TRP A 71 6.29 -16.58 -9.30
C TRP A 71 6.82 -17.61 -8.30
N GLU A 72 7.63 -18.54 -8.81
CA GLU A 72 8.29 -19.58 -8.04
C GLU A 72 9.79 -19.30 -7.99
N PRO A 73 10.33 -18.73 -6.89
CA PRO A 73 11.74 -18.32 -6.84
C PRO A 73 12.73 -19.47 -7.04
N ALA A 74 12.41 -20.66 -6.55
CA ALA A 74 13.28 -21.83 -6.63
C ALA A 74 13.51 -22.31 -8.07
N THR A 75 12.46 -22.31 -8.89
CA THR A 75 12.50 -22.78 -10.28
C THR A 75 12.60 -21.64 -11.29
N LYS A 76 12.49 -20.38 -10.82
CA LYS A 76 12.40 -19.16 -11.64
C LYS A 76 11.26 -19.22 -12.67
N THR A 77 10.13 -19.79 -12.26
CA THR A 77 8.97 -19.97 -13.13
C THR A 77 7.91 -18.91 -12.85
N LEU A 78 7.45 -18.24 -13.91
CA LEU A 78 6.28 -17.36 -13.90
C LEU A 78 5.12 -18.08 -14.59
N SER A 79 3.96 -18.18 -13.92
CA SER A 79 2.75 -18.81 -14.46
C SER A 79 1.50 -18.02 -14.10
N ALA A 80 0.40 -18.27 -14.80
CA ALA A 80 -0.91 -17.76 -14.40
C ALA A 80 -1.47 -18.62 -13.26
N PHE A 81 -1.83 -17.98 -12.16
CA PHE A 81 -2.56 -18.61 -11.05
C PHE A 81 -4.07 -18.58 -11.28
N ARG A 82 -4.62 -17.45 -11.72
CA ARG A 82 -6.06 -17.28 -11.94
C ARG A 82 -6.37 -16.34 -13.10
N LYS A 83 -7.18 -16.80 -14.06
CA LYS A 83 -7.63 -16.02 -15.22
C LYS A 83 -9.04 -16.46 -15.65
N PRO A 84 -10.04 -15.57 -15.70
CA PRO A 84 -9.99 -14.14 -15.37
C PRO A 84 -9.82 -13.89 -13.86
N SER A 85 -9.21 -12.77 -13.49
CA SER A 85 -9.01 -12.38 -12.07
C SER A 85 -10.13 -11.56 -11.45
N ASN A 86 -11.15 -11.19 -12.24
CA ASN A 86 -12.23 -10.28 -11.83
C ASN A 86 -11.72 -8.90 -11.35
N GLY A 87 -10.69 -8.37 -12.02
CA GLY A 87 -10.08 -7.09 -11.64
C GLY A 87 -9.39 -7.14 -10.28
N ALA A 88 -8.71 -8.27 -9.98
CA ALA A 88 -7.94 -8.41 -8.75
C ALA A 88 -6.86 -7.31 -8.65
N ASN A 89 -6.64 -6.80 -7.44
CA ASN A 89 -5.70 -5.73 -7.15
C ASN A 89 -4.81 -6.12 -5.95
N GLY A 90 -4.99 -5.51 -4.78
CA GLY A 90 -4.27 -5.88 -3.56
C GLY A 90 -4.61 -7.28 -3.06
N GLN A 91 -3.59 -7.92 -2.46
CA GLN A 91 -3.67 -9.28 -1.95
C GLN A 91 -2.92 -9.40 -0.62
N ALA A 92 -3.36 -10.34 0.21
CA ALA A 92 -2.65 -10.76 1.41
C ALA A 92 -3.00 -12.21 1.71
N PHE A 93 -2.13 -12.94 2.39
CA PHE A 93 -2.52 -14.21 2.98
C PHE A 93 -3.05 -14.00 4.39
N ASP A 94 -4.10 -14.73 4.74
CA ASP A 94 -4.54 -14.81 6.13
C ASP A 94 -3.67 -15.79 6.95
N PRO A 95 -3.78 -15.80 8.30
CA PRO A 95 -2.97 -16.67 9.14
C PRO A 95 -3.17 -18.17 8.85
N GLN A 96 -4.28 -18.56 8.23
CA GLN A 96 -4.54 -19.95 7.83
C GLN A 96 -3.91 -20.29 6.47
N GLY A 97 -3.24 -19.34 5.81
CA GLY A 97 -2.60 -19.55 4.51
C GLY A 97 -3.57 -19.50 3.33
N ARG A 98 -4.75 -18.88 3.50
CA ARG A 98 -5.70 -18.65 2.41
C ARG A 98 -5.44 -17.27 1.80
N LEU A 99 -5.58 -17.15 0.49
CA LEU A 99 -5.26 -15.92 -0.23
C LEU A 99 -6.48 -15.00 -0.29
N LEU A 100 -6.35 -13.80 0.26
CA LEU A 100 -7.33 -12.73 0.19
C LEU A 100 -7.12 -11.88 -1.06
N HIS A 101 -8.20 -11.46 -1.70
CA HIS A 101 -8.15 -10.59 -2.87
C HIS A 101 -9.11 -9.42 -2.74
N CYS A 102 -8.63 -8.23 -3.07
CA CYS A 102 -9.45 -7.11 -3.48
C CYS A 102 -9.78 -7.24 -4.97
N GLU A 103 -11.05 -7.25 -5.36
CA GLU A 103 -11.49 -7.42 -6.74
C GLU A 103 -12.48 -6.33 -7.14
N ALA A 104 -12.33 -5.78 -8.35
CA ALA A 104 -13.23 -4.76 -8.90
C ALA A 104 -13.25 -4.78 -10.45
N ALA A 105 -13.89 -5.77 -11.07
CA ALA A 105 -13.85 -5.99 -12.52
C ALA A 105 -14.34 -4.83 -13.39
N ASP A 106 -15.29 -4.03 -12.91
CA ASP A 106 -15.91 -2.90 -13.64
C ASP A 106 -15.92 -1.59 -12.82
N GLY A 107 -15.20 -1.55 -11.69
CA GLY A 107 -15.19 -0.41 -10.76
C GLY A 107 -16.46 -0.24 -9.91
N THR A 108 -17.50 -1.06 -10.09
CA THR A 108 -18.80 -0.91 -9.42
C THR A 108 -19.31 -2.18 -8.72
N ASN A 109 -18.79 -3.35 -9.07
CA ASN A 109 -19.09 -4.65 -8.47
C ASN A 109 -17.92 -5.17 -7.64
N GLY A 110 -17.40 -4.34 -6.74
CA GLY A 110 -16.23 -4.72 -5.97
C GLY A 110 -16.55 -5.72 -4.88
N ARG A 111 -15.59 -6.60 -4.62
CA ARG A 111 -15.71 -7.63 -3.59
C ARG A 111 -14.35 -7.97 -2.99
N VAL A 112 -14.38 -8.39 -1.73
CA VAL A 112 -13.27 -9.06 -1.08
C VAL A 112 -13.53 -10.54 -1.11
N THR A 113 -12.62 -11.32 -1.69
CA THR A 113 -12.73 -12.78 -1.77
C THR A 113 -11.59 -13.46 -1.03
N ARG A 114 -11.79 -14.75 -0.73
CA ARG A 114 -10.78 -15.62 -0.14
C ARG A 114 -10.70 -16.91 -0.94
N THR A 115 -9.51 -17.24 -1.41
CA THR A 115 -9.20 -18.47 -2.12
C THR A 115 -8.59 -19.49 -1.16
N ASP A 116 -9.21 -20.65 -1.05
CA ASP A 116 -8.57 -21.81 -0.41
C ASP A 116 -7.45 -22.33 -1.31
N MET A 117 -6.22 -22.37 -0.79
CA MET A 117 -5.05 -22.72 -1.61
C MET A 117 -4.90 -24.22 -1.88
N GLN A 118 -5.66 -25.06 -1.19
CA GLN A 118 -5.67 -26.51 -1.40
C GLN A 118 -6.75 -26.92 -2.39
N THR A 119 -7.96 -26.34 -2.28
CA THR A 119 -9.10 -26.71 -3.12
C THR A 119 -9.31 -25.79 -4.32
N GLY A 120 -8.77 -24.56 -4.26
CA GLY A 120 -9.05 -23.51 -5.24
C GLY A 120 -10.42 -22.84 -5.08
N GLU A 121 -11.20 -23.21 -4.05
CA GLU A 121 -12.52 -22.64 -3.80
C GLU A 121 -12.42 -21.14 -3.46
N ILE A 122 -13.28 -20.33 -4.06
CA ILE A 122 -13.35 -18.88 -3.84
C ILE A 122 -14.62 -18.54 -3.06
N ALA A 123 -14.44 -18.04 -1.84
CA ALA A 123 -15.53 -17.50 -1.01
C ALA A 123 -15.58 -15.97 -1.11
N VAL A 124 -16.78 -15.41 -1.32
CA VAL A 124 -17.00 -13.96 -1.20
C VAL A 124 -17.16 -13.62 0.28
N LEU A 125 -16.28 -12.76 0.80
CA LEU A 125 -16.33 -12.31 2.19
C LEU A 125 -17.17 -11.05 2.36
N CYS A 126 -17.14 -10.15 1.36
CA CYS A 126 -17.90 -8.91 1.38
C CYS A 126 -18.02 -8.35 -0.04
N ASP A 127 -19.24 -8.05 -0.50
CA ASP A 127 -19.54 -7.39 -1.78
C ASP A 127 -20.51 -6.20 -1.64
N LYS A 128 -21.03 -5.98 -0.42
CA LYS A 128 -21.94 -4.89 -0.09
C LYS A 128 -21.76 -4.41 1.35
N PHE A 129 -22.11 -3.15 1.59
CA PHE A 129 -22.20 -2.57 2.92
C PHE A 129 -23.37 -1.60 3.01
N GLY A 130 -24.15 -1.65 4.09
CA GLY A 130 -25.26 -0.74 4.32
C GLY A 130 -26.35 -0.78 3.23
N GLY A 131 -26.54 -1.93 2.56
CA GLY A 131 -27.50 -2.08 1.46
C GLY A 131 -27.00 -1.65 0.08
N PHE A 132 -25.79 -1.07 -0.01
CA PHE A 132 -25.18 -0.65 -1.28
C PHE A 132 -24.01 -1.58 -1.67
N PRO A 133 -23.74 -1.77 -2.97
CA PRO A 133 -22.53 -2.42 -3.44
C PRO A 133 -21.27 -1.74 -2.87
N LEU A 134 -20.18 -2.49 -2.68
CA LEU A 134 -18.88 -1.87 -2.42
C LEU A 134 -18.42 -1.05 -3.63
N GLY A 135 -17.51 -0.10 -3.39
CA GLY A 135 -16.68 0.46 -4.48
C GLY A 135 -15.71 -0.58 -4.99
N GLY A 136 -14.61 -0.18 -5.60
CA GLY A 136 -13.51 -1.10 -5.86
C GLY A 136 -12.61 -1.23 -4.63
N PRO A 137 -12.60 -2.39 -3.92
CA PRO A 137 -11.52 -2.70 -2.98
C PRO A 137 -10.15 -2.53 -3.66
N ASN A 138 -9.19 -1.96 -2.93
CA ASN A 138 -7.91 -1.58 -3.50
C ASN A 138 -6.75 -2.36 -2.89
N ASP A 139 -6.56 -2.32 -1.57
CA ASP A 139 -5.57 -3.13 -0.85
C ASP A 139 -6.15 -3.74 0.43
N VAL A 140 -5.48 -4.77 0.96
CA VAL A 140 -5.94 -5.58 2.11
C VAL A 140 -4.79 -5.95 3.04
N CYS A 141 -5.05 -5.95 4.35
CA CYS A 141 -4.14 -6.47 5.37
C CYS A 141 -4.90 -7.21 6.50
N VAL A 142 -4.17 -7.89 7.37
CA VAL A 142 -4.73 -8.67 8.49
C VAL A 142 -4.02 -8.29 9.79
N ASP A 143 -4.77 -8.13 10.89
CA ASP A 143 -4.21 -7.90 12.23
C ASP A 143 -3.88 -9.22 12.98
N GLY A 144 -3.25 -9.11 14.15
CA GLY A 144 -2.93 -10.26 15.01
C GLY A 144 -4.14 -11.00 15.59
N SER A 145 -5.35 -10.44 15.49
CA SER A 145 -6.60 -11.09 15.87
C SER A 145 -7.30 -11.78 14.68
N GLY A 146 -6.69 -11.76 13.49
CA GLY A 146 -7.25 -12.33 12.27
C GLY A 146 -8.36 -11.48 11.64
N ARG A 147 -8.49 -10.19 12.02
CA ARG A 147 -9.42 -9.27 11.35
C ARG A 147 -8.81 -8.80 10.05
N ILE A 148 -9.63 -8.76 9.01
CA ILE A 148 -9.24 -8.31 7.67
C ILE A 148 -9.60 -6.84 7.54
N TYR A 149 -8.66 -5.98 7.18
CA TYR A 149 -8.90 -4.58 6.86
C TYR A 149 -8.67 -4.38 5.38
N PHE A 150 -9.52 -3.59 4.73
CA PHE A 150 -9.34 -3.27 3.32
C PHE A 150 -9.80 -1.86 2.99
N THR A 151 -9.09 -1.26 2.03
CA THR A 151 -9.46 0.04 1.44
C THR A 151 -10.40 -0.19 0.27
N SER A 152 -11.33 0.75 0.07
CA SER A 152 -12.28 0.73 -1.04
C SER A 152 -12.42 2.12 -1.61
N ARG A 153 -12.34 2.23 -2.95
CA ARG A 153 -12.37 3.51 -3.67
C ARG A 153 -13.43 3.50 -4.78
N LEU A 154 -13.93 4.68 -5.15
CA LEU A 154 -14.63 4.98 -6.41
C LEU A 154 -16.04 4.38 -6.65
N ALA A 155 -16.83 4.04 -5.62
CA ALA A 155 -18.25 3.65 -5.86
C ALA A 155 -19.18 4.85 -6.02
N ASN A 156 -19.08 5.82 -5.11
CA ASN A 156 -20.00 6.95 -5.02
C ASN A 156 -19.31 8.14 -4.33
N THR A 157 -19.79 9.36 -4.58
CA THR A 157 -19.35 10.58 -3.90
C THR A 157 -20.32 11.05 -2.82
N ASN A 158 -21.53 10.50 -2.80
CA ASN A 158 -22.58 10.80 -1.83
C ASN A 158 -22.88 9.57 -0.94
N PRO A 159 -22.60 9.63 0.38
CA PRO A 159 -22.84 8.51 1.28
C PRO A 159 -24.32 8.17 1.47
N ALA A 160 -25.25 9.06 1.09
CA ALA A 160 -26.68 8.80 1.15
C ALA A 160 -27.18 7.88 0.01
N THR A 161 -26.42 7.75 -1.08
CA THR A 161 -26.83 6.99 -2.27
C THR A 161 -25.88 5.85 -2.61
N GLY A 162 -24.83 5.64 -1.81
CA GLY A 162 -23.87 4.56 -2.03
C GLY A 162 -22.68 4.58 -1.09
N ASN A 163 -21.79 3.63 -1.27
CA ASN A 163 -20.55 3.56 -0.49
C ASN A 163 -19.50 4.52 -1.08
N VAL A 164 -19.08 5.50 -0.28
CA VAL A 164 -17.99 6.42 -0.61
C VAL A 164 -16.62 5.75 -0.38
N ASN A 165 -15.53 6.45 -0.74
CA ASN A 165 -14.18 6.05 -0.36
C ASN A 165 -14.13 5.74 1.15
N SER A 166 -13.70 4.53 1.49
CA SER A 166 -13.87 3.99 2.83
C SER A 166 -12.77 2.99 3.18
N VAL A 167 -12.55 2.77 4.47
CA VAL A 167 -11.82 1.62 5.00
C VAL A 167 -12.80 0.77 5.79
N TYR A 168 -12.79 -0.53 5.51
CA TYR A 168 -13.65 -1.50 6.14
C TYR A 168 -12.83 -2.53 6.92
N ARG A 169 -13.51 -3.22 7.82
CA ARG A 169 -12.99 -4.34 8.60
C ARG A 169 -13.97 -5.52 8.50
N ILE A 170 -13.45 -6.73 8.32
CA ILE A 170 -14.19 -7.98 8.44
C ILE A 170 -13.66 -8.72 9.66
N ASP A 171 -14.53 -8.95 10.64
CA ASP A 171 -14.21 -9.70 11.86
C ASP A 171 -14.15 -11.22 11.58
N PRO A 172 -13.46 -12.03 12.42
CA PRO A 172 -13.38 -13.48 12.26
C PRO A 172 -14.73 -14.21 12.18
N ASN A 173 -15.79 -13.61 12.74
CA ASN A 173 -17.16 -14.11 12.65
C ASN A 173 -17.88 -13.73 11.34
N GLY A 174 -17.21 -13.05 10.41
CA GLY A 174 -17.75 -12.61 9.13
C GLY A 174 -18.47 -11.27 9.15
N LYS A 175 -18.56 -10.58 10.29
CA LYS A 175 -19.21 -9.27 10.36
C LYS A 175 -18.33 -8.19 9.74
N THR A 176 -18.90 -7.40 8.82
CA THR A 176 -18.24 -6.23 8.24
C THR A 176 -18.63 -4.94 8.97
N ALA A 177 -17.65 -4.07 9.23
CA ALA A 177 -17.82 -2.72 9.73
C ALA A 177 -17.08 -1.71 8.84
N ARG A 178 -17.63 -0.50 8.68
CA ARG A 178 -16.92 0.65 8.09
C ARG A 178 -16.22 1.40 9.22
N ILE A 179 -14.89 1.52 9.16
CA ILE A 179 -14.09 2.14 10.21
C ILE A 179 -13.61 3.55 9.86
N LEU A 180 -13.52 3.88 8.57
CA LEU A 180 -13.23 5.22 8.05
C LEU A 180 -14.03 5.45 6.77
N ALA A 181 -14.39 6.70 6.48
CA ALA A 181 -15.12 7.08 5.28
C ALA A 181 -14.82 8.53 4.87
N ALA A 182 -14.97 8.86 3.59
CA ALA A 182 -14.99 10.24 3.14
C ALA A 182 -16.15 11.02 3.81
N PRO A 183 -15.97 12.30 4.16
CA PRO A 183 -14.83 13.16 3.81
C PRO A 183 -13.63 13.13 4.78
N ASP A 184 -13.65 12.32 5.85
CA ASP A 184 -12.55 12.29 6.84
C ASP A 184 -11.25 11.70 6.26
N ILE A 185 -11.41 10.84 5.25
CA ILE A 185 -10.36 10.36 4.37
C ILE A 185 -10.68 10.70 2.91
N ASP A 186 -9.65 10.74 2.08
CA ASP A 186 -9.67 11.14 0.70
C ASP A 186 -9.67 9.92 -0.25
N MET A 187 -8.50 9.47 -0.71
CA MET A 187 -8.34 8.34 -1.64
C MET A 187 -7.50 7.23 -0.97
N PRO A 188 -8.12 6.36 -0.15
CA PRO A 188 -7.42 5.31 0.58
C PRO A 188 -6.85 4.28 -0.39
N ASN A 189 -5.60 3.86 -0.15
CA ASN A 189 -4.87 2.94 -1.02
C ASN A 189 -4.22 1.81 -0.20
N GLY A 190 -2.90 1.77 -0.05
CA GLY A 190 -2.23 0.78 0.80
C GLY A 190 -2.54 0.93 2.29
N LEU A 191 -2.55 -0.19 3.00
CA LEU A 191 -2.71 -0.22 4.45
C LEU A 191 -1.89 -1.34 5.09
N ALA A 192 -1.47 -1.14 6.34
CA ALA A 192 -0.73 -2.13 7.11
C ALA A 192 -0.99 -1.96 8.61
N VAL A 193 -0.82 -3.04 9.36
CA VAL A 193 -0.91 -3.05 10.82
C VAL A 193 0.49 -3.22 11.41
N SER A 194 0.78 -2.51 12.50
CA SER A 194 2.05 -2.64 13.22
C SER A 194 2.23 -4.07 13.78
N PRO A 195 3.46 -4.54 14.03
CA PRO A 195 3.71 -5.91 14.47
C PRO A 195 3.00 -6.28 15.78
N ASP A 196 2.78 -5.29 16.65
CA ASP A 196 2.07 -5.43 17.93
C ASP A 196 0.55 -5.24 17.82
N SER A 197 0.01 -4.99 16.62
CA SER A 197 -1.41 -4.73 16.37
C SER A 197 -2.00 -3.53 17.12
N HIS A 198 -1.19 -2.54 17.48
CA HIS A 198 -1.66 -1.30 18.13
C HIS A 198 -1.78 -0.11 17.19
N THR A 199 -1.27 -0.18 15.96
CA THR A 199 -1.34 0.91 14.99
C THR A 199 -1.81 0.39 13.64
N LEU A 200 -2.80 1.07 13.05
CA LEU A 200 -3.16 0.91 11.64
C LEU A 200 -2.58 2.09 10.85
N TYR A 201 -1.82 1.78 9.80
CA TYR A 201 -1.30 2.73 8.84
C TYR A 201 -2.17 2.73 7.58
N LEU A 202 -2.45 3.92 7.05
CA LEU A 202 -3.22 4.10 5.82
C LEU A 202 -2.49 5.09 4.91
N ILE A 203 -2.27 4.69 3.66
CA ILE A 203 -1.81 5.58 2.60
C ILE A 203 -3.04 6.23 1.94
N GLU A 204 -2.96 7.54 1.76
CA GLU A 204 -3.80 8.28 0.82
C GLU A 204 -2.94 8.77 -0.35
N SER A 205 -3.45 8.63 -1.58
CA SER A 205 -2.63 8.79 -2.79
C SER A 205 -3.28 9.66 -3.88
N ASP A 206 -4.10 10.63 -3.50
CA ASP A 206 -4.84 11.44 -4.47
C ASP A 206 -3.90 12.35 -5.28
N GLY A 207 -3.79 12.09 -6.59
CA GLY A 207 -2.94 12.85 -7.51
C GLY A 207 -3.44 14.26 -7.86
N ARG A 208 -4.65 14.63 -7.45
CA ARG A 208 -5.20 15.98 -7.69
C ARG A 208 -4.54 17.03 -6.79
N ALA A 209 -4.65 18.30 -7.19
CA ALA A 209 -3.99 19.40 -6.48
C ALA A 209 -4.64 19.63 -5.12
N ASN A 210 -3.83 19.90 -4.10
CA ASN A 210 -4.26 20.19 -2.73
C ASN A 210 -5.08 19.04 -2.09
N ARG A 211 -4.77 17.79 -2.48
CA ARG A 211 -5.37 16.57 -1.96
C ARG A 211 -4.36 15.73 -1.18
N ALA A 212 -4.87 14.77 -0.41
CA ALA A 212 -4.04 14.05 0.55
C ALA A 212 -3.08 13.06 -0.15
N ARG A 213 -1.78 13.24 0.12
CA ARG A 213 -0.67 12.35 -0.28
C ARG A 213 0.19 12.04 0.94
N VAL A 214 -0.38 11.27 1.85
CA VAL A 214 0.14 11.11 3.21
C VAL A 214 0.06 9.66 3.65
N ILE A 215 0.89 9.31 4.64
CA ILE A 215 0.66 8.15 5.49
C ILE A 215 0.01 8.65 6.77
N ARG A 216 -1.18 8.15 7.05
CA ARG A 216 -1.86 8.32 8.33
C ARG A 216 -1.54 7.15 9.24
N ALA A 217 -1.44 7.42 10.52
CA ALA A 217 -1.41 6.42 11.57
C ALA A 217 -2.61 6.61 12.50
N TYR A 218 -3.16 5.50 12.96
CA TYR A 218 -4.26 5.46 13.91
C TYR A 218 -3.95 4.46 15.01
N ASP A 219 -4.37 4.75 16.23
CA ASP A 219 -4.38 3.76 17.28
C ASP A 219 -5.43 2.70 16.95
N LEU A 220 -5.01 1.45 16.85
CA LEU A 220 -5.88 0.30 16.61
C LEU A 220 -6.39 -0.21 17.96
N LYS A 221 -7.71 -0.10 18.16
CA LYS A 221 -8.36 -0.46 19.42
C LYS A 221 -8.57 -1.97 19.53
N PRO A 222 -8.72 -2.52 20.75
CA PRO A 222 -8.93 -3.96 20.96
C PRO A 222 -10.15 -4.54 20.25
N ASP A 223 -11.17 -3.72 19.96
CA ASP A 223 -12.37 -4.09 19.20
C ASP A 223 -12.21 -3.96 17.68
N GLY A 224 -11.01 -3.57 17.21
CA GLY A 224 -10.65 -3.34 15.81
C GLY A 224 -11.10 -1.99 15.26
N ALA A 225 -11.60 -1.06 16.09
CA ALA A 225 -11.86 0.32 15.67
C ALA A 225 -10.56 1.14 15.63
N VAL A 226 -10.58 2.31 15.00
CA VAL A 226 -9.43 3.21 14.92
C VAL A 226 -9.70 4.52 15.65
N ALA A 227 -8.67 5.09 16.27
CA ALA A 227 -8.73 6.37 16.99
C ALA A 227 -7.42 7.16 16.85
N ASN A 228 -7.37 8.38 17.40
CA ASN A 228 -6.15 9.18 17.55
C ASN A 228 -5.33 9.32 16.26
N HIS A 229 -6.02 9.72 15.19
CA HIS A 229 -5.45 9.98 13.88
C HIS A 229 -4.27 10.96 13.96
N ARG A 230 -3.19 10.63 13.24
CA ARG A 230 -2.03 11.51 13.02
C ARG A 230 -1.46 11.32 11.63
N ILE A 231 -0.91 12.40 11.05
CA ILE A 231 -0.10 12.31 9.82
C ILE A 231 1.30 11.86 10.23
N LEU A 232 1.72 10.69 9.75
CA LEU A 232 3.04 10.14 9.99
C LEU A 232 4.07 10.69 9.00
N TYR A 233 3.68 10.83 7.74
CA TYR A 233 4.56 11.29 6.67
C TYR A 233 3.77 11.95 5.54
N THR A 234 4.36 12.96 4.89
CA THR A 234 3.78 13.66 3.74
C THR A 234 4.68 13.56 2.52
N PHE A 235 4.09 13.19 1.39
CA PHE A 235 4.76 13.13 0.09
C PHE A 235 4.55 14.39 -0.74
N TYR A 236 3.60 15.25 -0.38
CA TYR A 236 3.25 16.44 -1.16
C TYR A 236 4.47 17.39 -1.32
N PRO A 237 4.76 17.91 -2.53
CA PRO A 237 3.95 17.85 -3.75
C PRO A 237 4.27 16.66 -4.70
N GLY A 238 5.15 15.73 -4.30
CA GLY A 238 5.44 14.52 -5.08
C GLY A 238 4.27 13.53 -5.14
N ARG A 239 4.48 12.41 -5.84
CA ARG A 239 3.55 11.25 -5.81
C ARG A 239 3.51 10.63 -4.42
N GLY A 240 2.29 10.35 -3.94
CA GLY A 240 2.08 9.61 -2.69
C GLY A 240 2.63 8.19 -2.74
N GLY A 241 2.62 7.53 -1.58
CA GLY A 241 2.75 6.08 -1.52
C GLY A 241 1.59 5.38 -2.23
N ASP A 242 1.77 4.10 -2.52
CA ASP A 242 0.74 3.24 -3.10
C ASP A 242 0.47 2.09 -2.11
N GLY A 243 1.11 0.93 -2.27
CA GLY A 243 1.14 -0.15 -1.29
C GLY A 243 2.29 -0.07 -0.27
N MET A 244 2.12 -0.72 0.88
CA MET A 244 3.14 -0.81 1.93
C MET A 244 3.11 -2.09 2.76
N ARG A 245 4.23 -2.38 3.42
CA ARG A 245 4.38 -3.44 4.43
C ARG A 245 5.23 -2.97 5.61
N VAL A 246 5.20 -3.71 6.70
CA VAL A 246 5.89 -3.38 7.96
C VAL A 246 6.83 -4.51 8.36
N ASP A 247 8.07 -4.20 8.74
CA ASP A 247 8.98 -5.22 9.29
C ASP A 247 8.71 -5.53 10.77
N ALA A 248 9.39 -6.53 11.31
CA ALA A 248 9.27 -6.94 12.72
C ALA A 248 9.77 -5.88 13.71
N ALA A 249 10.53 -4.88 13.27
CA ALA A 249 10.94 -3.73 14.09
C ALA A 249 9.96 -2.54 13.99
N GLY A 250 8.91 -2.66 13.17
CA GLY A 250 7.89 -1.64 12.97
C GLY A 250 8.23 -0.61 11.88
N ASN A 251 9.31 -0.78 11.12
CA ASN A 251 9.60 0.11 9.99
C ASN A 251 8.64 -0.16 8.83
N LEU A 252 8.16 0.89 8.19
CA LEU A 252 7.28 0.85 7.03
C LEU A 252 8.11 0.86 5.75
N TYR A 253 7.79 -0.03 4.82
CA TYR A 253 8.36 -0.15 3.49
C TYR A 253 7.27 0.26 2.50
N ILE A 254 7.48 1.37 1.80
CA ILE A 254 6.45 2.02 0.98
C ILE A 254 6.90 2.10 -0.47
N ALA A 255 6.06 1.63 -1.37
CA ALA A 255 6.22 1.89 -2.80
C ALA A 255 5.73 3.32 -3.11
N ALA A 256 6.61 4.21 -3.56
CA ALA A 256 6.24 5.59 -3.85
C ALA A 256 7.07 6.21 -4.98
N GLY A 257 6.65 7.39 -5.44
CA GLY A 257 7.39 8.21 -6.41
C GLY A 257 7.12 7.89 -7.88
N LEU A 258 7.63 8.75 -8.75
CA LEU A 258 7.47 8.69 -10.20
C LEU A 258 8.80 8.90 -10.91
N HIS A 259 9.03 8.18 -12.01
CA HIS A 259 10.09 8.55 -12.96
C HIS A 259 9.63 9.67 -13.90
N LYS A 260 8.32 9.74 -14.21
CA LYS A 260 7.74 10.72 -15.13
C LYS A 260 6.39 11.23 -14.61
N THR A 261 6.08 12.48 -14.91
CA THR A 261 4.77 13.06 -14.57
C THR A 261 3.65 12.36 -15.36
N ARG A 262 2.50 12.11 -14.72
CA ARG A 262 1.38 11.36 -15.32
C ARG A 262 0.09 12.18 -15.53
N GLY A 263 0.23 13.47 -15.84
CA GLY A 263 -0.90 14.37 -16.12
C GLY A 263 -1.74 14.74 -14.88
N THR A 264 -1.22 14.47 -13.69
CA THR A 264 -1.76 14.86 -12.38
C THR A 264 -0.98 16.07 -11.84
N SER A 265 -1.29 16.53 -10.63
CA SER A 265 -0.50 17.56 -9.95
C SER A 265 0.66 17.00 -9.10
N GLU A 266 1.04 15.75 -9.37
CA GLU A 266 2.20 15.11 -8.73
C GLU A 266 3.49 15.58 -9.39
N THR A 267 4.43 16.06 -8.58
CA THR A 267 5.79 16.39 -9.03
C THR A 267 6.72 15.18 -8.91
N LEU A 268 7.96 15.35 -9.36
CA LEU A 268 9.02 14.34 -9.25
C LEU A 268 9.81 14.43 -7.93
N ASP A 269 9.34 15.20 -6.94
CA ASP A 269 10.02 15.40 -5.64
C ASP A 269 10.18 14.09 -4.86
N THR A 270 9.25 13.15 -5.06
CA THR A 270 9.38 11.78 -4.54
C THR A 270 9.96 10.90 -5.62
N ARG A 271 11.24 10.51 -5.45
CA ARG A 271 11.94 9.62 -6.37
C ARG A 271 11.28 8.23 -6.34
N PRO A 272 11.18 7.54 -7.48
CA PRO A 272 10.48 6.27 -7.62
C PRO A 272 11.27 5.15 -6.93
N GLY A 273 10.66 4.48 -5.95
CA GLY A 273 11.35 3.40 -5.25
C GLY A 273 10.67 2.93 -3.98
N ILE A 274 11.41 2.12 -3.23
CA ILE A 274 11.04 1.72 -1.87
C ILE A 274 11.63 2.73 -0.88
N HIS A 275 10.75 3.41 -0.15
CA HIS A 275 11.09 4.27 0.98
C HIS A 275 10.89 3.50 2.27
N VAL A 276 11.88 3.56 3.17
CA VAL A 276 11.76 2.96 4.51
C VAL A 276 11.60 4.06 5.54
N LEU A 277 10.47 4.06 6.24
CA LEU A 277 10.18 4.97 7.34
C LEU A 277 10.24 4.21 8.67
N THR A 278 10.81 4.83 9.69
CA THR A 278 10.67 4.35 11.08
C THR A 278 9.22 4.47 11.57
N PRO A 279 8.82 3.82 12.68
CA PRO A 279 7.51 4.02 13.29
C PRO A 279 7.20 5.48 13.66
N GLN A 280 8.22 6.33 13.77
CA GLN A 280 8.10 7.77 14.05
C GLN A 280 8.01 8.63 12.77
N GLY A 281 8.01 8.01 11.58
CA GLY A 281 7.89 8.72 10.30
C GLY A 281 9.19 9.28 9.73
N LYS A 282 10.34 8.93 10.33
CA LYS A 282 11.66 9.33 9.79
C LYS A 282 12.05 8.45 8.59
N LEU A 283 12.36 9.07 7.45
CA LEU A 283 12.98 8.39 6.31
C LEU A 283 14.40 7.97 6.64
N VAL A 284 14.69 6.68 6.52
CA VAL A 284 15.97 6.08 6.93
C VAL A 284 16.66 5.27 5.83
N ALA A 285 15.92 4.82 4.83
CA ALA A 285 16.47 4.16 3.65
C ALA A 285 15.63 4.43 2.41
N PHE A 286 16.29 4.34 1.26
CA PHE A 286 15.67 4.46 -0.05
C PHE A 286 16.44 3.60 -1.06
N VAL A 287 15.71 2.90 -1.92
CA VAL A 287 16.25 2.19 -3.09
C VAL A 287 15.39 2.52 -4.30
N GLU A 288 16.01 3.14 -5.31
CA GLU A 288 15.36 3.55 -6.56
C GLU A 288 15.03 2.32 -7.44
N THR A 289 13.87 2.33 -8.09
CA THR A 289 13.45 1.29 -9.03
C THR A 289 13.81 1.64 -10.48
N PRO A 290 13.82 0.66 -11.42
CA PRO A 290 14.28 0.90 -12.78
C PRO A 290 13.23 1.46 -13.76
N GLU A 291 11.94 1.41 -13.42
CA GLU A 291 10.85 1.90 -14.29
C GLU A 291 9.77 2.59 -13.46
N ASP A 292 9.02 3.48 -14.12
CA ASP A 292 7.85 4.11 -13.54
C ASP A 292 6.77 3.09 -13.19
N THR A 293 5.89 3.44 -12.26
CA THR A 293 4.81 2.57 -11.77
C THR A 293 5.26 1.50 -10.77
N ILE A 294 6.10 1.87 -9.79
CA ILE A 294 6.20 1.10 -8.55
C ILE A 294 4.86 1.15 -7.81
N THR A 295 4.34 0.01 -7.37
CA THR A 295 2.97 -0.09 -6.85
C THR A 295 2.90 -0.68 -5.45
N ASN A 296 3.57 -1.78 -5.15
CA ASN A 296 3.33 -2.48 -3.90
C ASN A 296 4.51 -3.40 -3.53
N CYS A 297 4.50 -3.97 -2.32
CA CYS A 297 5.55 -4.84 -1.83
C CYS A 297 5.06 -5.92 -0.87
N ALA A 298 5.83 -7.00 -0.72
CA ALA A 298 5.52 -8.12 0.18
C ALA A 298 6.78 -8.77 0.73
N PHE A 299 6.81 -9.05 2.03
CA PHE A 299 7.88 -9.85 2.63
C PHE A 299 7.67 -11.34 2.35
N GLY A 300 8.77 -12.04 2.12
CA GLY A 300 8.82 -13.46 1.85
C GLY A 300 10.23 -14.03 1.98
N GLY A 301 10.44 -15.21 1.38
CA GLY A 301 11.66 -15.99 1.56
C GLY A 301 11.67 -16.77 2.88
N PRO A 302 12.54 -17.78 3.02
CA PRO A 302 12.54 -18.70 4.17
C PRO A 302 12.73 -18.02 5.54
N ASP A 303 13.41 -16.86 5.58
CA ASP A 303 13.68 -16.07 6.78
C ASP A 303 12.80 -14.80 6.86
N HIS A 304 11.83 -14.65 5.95
CA HIS A 304 11.00 -13.46 5.76
C HIS A 304 11.80 -12.17 5.53
N ARG A 305 13.03 -12.25 5.03
CA ARG A 305 13.91 -11.10 4.76
C ARG A 305 14.06 -10.77 3.27
N THR A 306 13.25 -11.35 2.40
CA THR A 306 13.16 -10.91 1.00
C THR A 306 11.95 -10.02 0.83
N LEU A 307 12.15 -8.77 0.42
CA LEU A 307 11.07 -7.88 0.03
C LEU A 307 10.86 -8.01 -1.48
N TYR A 308 9.72 -8.54 -1.90
CA TYR A 308 9.29 -8.52 -3.29
C TYR A 308 8.55 -7.22 -3.59
N VAL A 309 8.72 -6.69 -4.81
CA VAL A 309 8.15 -5.39 -5.22
C VAL A 309 7.55 -5.51 -6.61
N THR A 310 6.32 -5.04 -6.77
CA THR A 310 5.67 -4.89 -8.08
C THR A 310 5.98 -3.52 -8.66
N CYS A 311 6.46 -3.48 -9.90
CA CYS A 311 6.93 -2.26 -10.54
C CYS A 311 6.72 -2.31 -12.06
N GLY A 312 5.61 -1.75 -12.53
CA GLY A 312 5.23 -1.79 -13.94
C GLY A 312 5.14 -3.22 -14.45
N ARG A 313 6.08 -3.61 -15.32
CA ARG A 313 6.20 -4.97 -15.88
C ARG A 313 7.08 -5.91 -15.05
N PHE A 314 7.73 -5.43 -14.00
CA PHE A 314 8.71 -6.20 -13.24
C PHE A 314 8.12 -6.74 -11.95
N LEU A 315 8.53 -7.97 -11.63
CA LEU A 315 8.65 -8.39 -10.25
C LEU A 315 10.11 -8.19 -9.85
N LEU A 316 10.33 -7.38 -8.82
CA LEU A 316 11.64 -7.10 -8.26
C LEU A 316 11.76 -7.77 -6.88
N SER A 317 12.99 -7.88 -6.39
CA SER A 317 13.27 -8.25 -5.00
C SER A 317 14.44 -7.47 -4.44
N LEU A 318 14.49 -7.33 -3.12
CA LEU A 318 15.64 -6.81 -2.39
C LEU A 318 15.75 -7.48 -1.01
N PRO A 319 16.96 -7.80 -0.53
CA PRO A 319 17.15 -8.26 0.84
C PRO A 319 16.80 -7.14 1.83
N ALA A 320 16.04 -7.47 2.88
CA ALA A 320 15.77 -6.60 4.00
C ALA A 320 16.59 -7.05 5.22
N LYS A 321 17.12 -6.10 5.99
CA LYS A 321 17.88 -6.41 7.21
C LYS A 321 17.00 -6.80 8.38
N HIS A 322 15.73 -6.39 8.37
CA HIS A 322 14.72 -6.87 9.30
C HIS A 322 13.77 -7.82 8.55
N ALA A 323 13.36 -8.88 9.22
CA ALA A 323 12.32 -9.76 8.68
C ALA A 323 10.99 -9.01 8.66
N GLY A 324 10.10 -9.37 7.73
CA GLY A 324 8.72 -8.89 7.72
C GLY A 324 8.00 -9.15 9.03
N SER A 325 6.98 -8.33 9.32
CA SER A 325 6.12 -8.50 10.49
C SER A 325 5.68 -9.97 10.66
N PRO A 326 5.65 -10.50 11.90
CA PRO A 326 5.11 -11.83 12.17
C PRO A 326 3.68 -12.04 11.64
N LEU A 327 2.92 -10.96 11.47
CA LEU A 327 1.57 -10.98 10.90
C LEU A 327 1.51 -11.50 9.45
N TYR A 328 2.63 -11.46 8.71
CA TYR A 328 2.70 -11.95 7.33
C TYR A 328 3.05 -13.43 7.23
N ARG A 329 3.32 -14.09 8.36
CA ARG A 329 3.61 -15.52 8.37
C ARG A 329 2.32 -16.30 8.22
N THR A 330 2.34 -17.28 7.34
CA THR A 330 1.18 -18.10 6.98
C THR A 330 1.39 -19.54 7.41
N GLY A 331 0.30 -20.27 7.66
CA GLY A 331 0.33 -21.65 8.14
C GLY A 331 0.22 -21.75 9.67
N LYS A 332 0.40 -22.95 10.24
CA LYS A 332 0.25 -23.22 11.68
C LYS A 332 1.32 -22.47 12.50
N GLN A 333 1.12 -21.17 12.73
CA GLN A 333 1.81 -20.44 13.77
C GLN A 333 1.36 -21.03 15.12
N PRO A 334 2.26 -21.32 16.07
CA PRO A 334 1.84 -21.43 17.46
C PRO A 334 1.14 -20.11 17.85
N PRO A 335 0.09 -20.14 18.69
CA PRO A 335 -0.60 -18.92 19.09
C PRO A 335 0.41 -17.91 19.65
N LEU A 336 0.29 -16.64 19.22
CA LEU A 336 1.01 -15.55 19.83
C LEU A 336 0.71 -15.59 21.33
N SER A 337 1.73 -15.80 22.16
CA SER A 337 1.56 -15.84 23.61
C SER A 337 0.94 -14.53 24.08
N LYS A 338 -0.13 -14.64 24.87
CA LYS A 338 -0.86 -13.52 25.50
C LYS A 338 0.05 -12.70 26.41
#